data_AF-A0AAP5JT31-F1
#
_entry.id   AF-A0AAP5JT31-F1
#
_cell.length_a   1.000
_cell.length_b   1.000
_cell.length_c   1.000
_cell.angle_alpha   90.00
_cell.angle_beta   90.00
_cell.angle_gamma   90.00
#
_symmetry.space_group_name_H-M   'P 1'
#
loop_
_entity.id
_entity.type
_entity.pdbx_description
1 polymer ?
#
loop_
_entity_poly.entity_id
_entity_poly.type
_entity_poly.pdbx_seq_one_letter_code
_entity_poly.pdbx_strand_id
1 'polypeptide(L)'
;MQFVVICGRNKSLRKRLERWSAQTLLDVHVIGYTKNVHDYMAMADLMITKSGGVTTAEAIARRLPLLIYKPLPGQEQDNIDYLIRNGVACCADNRLQLFYQLFFLITHEDKLQKMRARAQLLRQPRPLDLIKTLVHVQEQPVLQPSRVHTWFRKSVV
;
A
#
# COMPACT_ATOMS: atom_id res chain seq x y z
N MET A 1 -12.65 -15.87 -12.90
CA MET A 1 -12.11 -15.03 -11.81
C MET A 1 -11.56 -15.96 -10.76
N GLN A 2 -10.30 -15.76 -10.37
CA GLN A 2 -9.61 -16.57 -9.37
C GLN A 2 -9.28 -15.71 -8.14
N PHE A 3 -9.36 -16.30 -6.95
CA PHE A 3 -8.98 -15.65 -5.69
C PHE A 3 -7.81 -16.39 -5.05
N VAL A 4 -6.80 -15.63 -4.65
CA VAL A 4 -5.73 -16.13 -3.77
C VAL A 4 -5.88 -15.44 -2.42
N VAL A 5 -6.08 -16.24 -1.36
CA VAL A 5 -6.30 -15.71 -0.01
C VAL A 5 -5.15 -16.13 0.90
N ILE A 6 -4.30 -15.17 1.26
CA ILE A 6 -3.17 -15.38 2.18
C ILE A 6 -3.63 -15.10 3.61
N CYS A 7 -3.78 -16.15 4.40
CA CYS A 7 -4.26 -16.10 5.78
C CYS A 7 -3.15 -15.80 6.81
N GLY A 8 -1.88 -15.79 6.37
CA GLY A 8 -0.73 -15.65 7.25
C GLY A 8 -0.71 -16.73 8.34
N ARG A 9 -0.51 -16.32 9.59
CA ARG A 9 -0.48 -17.25 10.74
C ARG A 9 -1.88 -17.62 11.26
N ASN A 10 -2.96 -17.08 10.69
CA ASN A 10 -4.32 -17.35 11.17
C ASN A 10 -4.82 -18.73 10.70
N LYS A 11 -4.43 -19.77 11.43
CA LYS A 11 -4.81 -21.17 11.15
C LYS A 11 -6.33 -21.39 11.19
N SER A 12 -7.05 -20.69 12.06
CA SER A 12 -8.51 -20.81 12.17
C SER A 12 -9.22 -20.28 10.92
N LEU A 13 -8.83 -19.07 10.47
CA LEU A 13 -9.34 -18.48 9.23
C LEU A 13 -9.03 -19.37 8.02
N ARG A 14 -7.79 -19.86 7.92
CA ARG A 14 -7.36 -20.77 6.86
C ARG A 14 -8.28 -22.00 6.77
N LYS A 15 -8.45 -22.73 7.88
CA LYS A 15 -9.31 -23.94 7.92
C LYS A 15 -10.77 -23.64 7.58
N ARG A 16 -11.27 -22.45 7.94
CA ARG A 16 -12.64 -22.04 7.60
C ARG A 16 -12.77 -21.77 6.10
N LEU A 17 -11.78 -21.09 5.51
CA LEU A 17 -11.77 -20.79 4.09
C LEU A 17 -11.54 -22.03 3.23
N GLU A 18 -10.67 -22.97 3.63
CA GLU A 18 -10.45 -24.24 2.92
C GLU A 18 -11.74 -25.09 2.86
N ARG A 19 -12.49 -25.15 3.97
CA ARG A 19 -13.79 -25.85 3.99
C ARG A 19 -14.82 -25.16 3.10
N TRP A 20 -14.86 -23.83 3.13
CA TRP A 20 -15.78 -23.06 2.32
C TRP A 20 -15.42 -23.11 0.83
N SER A 21 -14.14 -23.07 0.47
CA SER A 21 -13.67 -23.14 -0.91
C SER A 21 -14.03 -24.47 -1.59
N ALA A 22 -14.09 -25.56 -0.82
CA ALA A 22 -14.54 -26.86 -1.31
C ALA A 22 -16.05 -26.93 -1.63
N GLN A 23 -16.83 -25.92 -1.23
CA GLN A 23 -18.29 -25.89 -1.39
C GLN A 23 -18.75 -24.85 -2.41
N THR A 24 -17.83 -24.14 -3.04
CA THR A 24 -18.13 -23.08 -4.02
C THR A 24 -17.59 -23.46 -5.40
N LEU A 25 -18.23 -22.93 -6.44
CA LEU A 25 -17.75 -23.02 -7.82
C LEU A 25 -16.66 -21.97 -8.12
N LEU A 26 -16.39 -21.06 -7.18
CA LEU A 26 -15.33 -20.07 -7.32
C LEU A 26 -13.96 -20.74 -7.20
N ASP A 27 -13.04 -20.34 -8.07
CA ASP A 27 -11.65 -20.77 -7.99
C ASP A 27 -10.92 -19.99 -6.86
N VAL A 28 -10.72 -20.65 -5.71
CA VAL A 28 -10.18 -20.03 -4.49
C VAL A 28 -9.00 -20.84 -3.95
N HIS A 29 -7.81 -20.26 -4.02
CA HIS A 29 -6.59 -20.81 -3.44
C HIS A 29 -6.33 -20.22 -2.05
N VAL A 30 -6.46 -21.05 -1.02
CA VAL A 30 -6.24 -20.64 0.37
C VAL A 30 -4.81 -20.97 0.80
N ILE A 31 -4.05 -19.93 1.17
CA ILE A 31 -2.65 -20.05 1.57
C ILE A 31 -2.51 -19.68 3.04
N GLY A 32 -1.70 -20.44 3.77
CA GLY A 32 -1.31 -20.10 5.14
C GLY A 32 -0.25 -18.99 5.19
N TYR A 33 0.75 -19.18 6.05
CA TYR A 33 1.91 -18.32 6.09
C TYR A 33 2.83 -18.66 4.91
N THR A 34 3.30 -17.64 4.20
CA THR A 34 4.24 -17.78 3.08
C THR A 34 5.26 -16.64 3.14
N LYS A 35 6.48 -16.93 2.68
CA LYS A 35 7.53 -15.93 2.45
C LYS A 35 7.46 -15.32 1.05
N ASN A 36 6.64 -15.92 0.17
CA ASN A 36 6.57 -15.60 -1.24
C ASN A 36 5.36 -14.72 -1.57
N VAL A 37 4.94 -13.83 -0.65
CA VAL A 37 3.81 -12.90 -0.86
C VAL A 37 4.02 -12.07 -2.13
N HIS A 38 5.27 -11.70 -2.39
CA HIS A 38 5.67 -10.95 -3.56
C HIS A 38 5.38 -11.68 -4.87
N ASP A 39 5.51 -13.01 -4.94
CA ASP A 39 5.18 -13.77 -6.16
C ASP A 39 3.68 -13.68 -6.44
N TYR A 40 2.85 -13.84 -5.42
CA TYR A 40 1.40 -13.66 -5.54
C TYR A 40 1.02 -12.23 -5.95
N MET A 41 1.70 -11.22 -5.41
CA MET A 41 1.51 -9.82 -5.84
C MET A 41 1.87 -9.62 -7.31
N ALA A 42 2.91 -10.28 -7.83
CA ALA A 42 3.31 -10.16 -9.23
C ALA A 42 2.29 -10.79 -10.19
N MET A 43 1.57 -11.83 -9.73
CA MET A 43 0.56 -12.53 -10.51
C MET A 43 -0.83 -11.89 -10.42
N ALA A 44 -1.07 -11.04 -9.42
CA ALA A 44 -2.39 -10.47 -9.15
C ALA A 44 -2.74 -9.29 -10.06
N ASP A 45 -4.03 -9.18 -10.40
CA ASP A 45 -4.57 -8.01 -11.09
C ASP A 45 -5.06 -6.90 -10.14
N LEU A 46 -5.47 -7.30 -8.94
CA LEU A 46 -6.01 -6.43 -7.91
C LEU A 46 -5.71 -7.07 -6.54
N MET A 47 -5.32 -6.25 -5.56
CA MET A 47 -5.11 -6.70 -4.19
C MET A 47 -6.10 -6.04 -3.23
N ILE A 48 -6.81 -6.87 -2.46
CA ILE A 48 -7.66 -6.43 -1.35
C ILE A 48 -6.84 -6.52 -0.06
N THR A 49 -6.67 -5.42 0.66
CA THR A 49 -5.83 -5.39 1.87
C THR A 49 -6.24 -4.28 2.84
N LYS A 50 -5.62 -4.27 4.02
CA LYS A 50 -5.57 -3.11 4.92
C LYS A 50 -4.46 -2.14 4.50
N SER A 51 -4.52 -0.92 5.01
CA SER A 51 -3.65 0.23 4.72
C SER A 51 -2.24 0.19 5.35
N GLY A 52 -1.67 -0.99 5.56
CA GLY A 52 -0.32 -1.11 6.12
C GLY A 52 0.75 -0.55 5.17
N GLY A 53 1.51 0.45 5.62
CA GLY A 53 2.44 1.23 4.78
C GLY A 53 3.45 0.40 3.97
N VAL A 54 4.06 -0.63 4.59
CA VAL A 54 5.03 -1.51 3.92
C VAL A 54 4.35 -2.32 2.81
N THR A 55 3.24 -2.98 3.12
CA THR A 55 2.50 -3.80 2.15
C THR A 55 1.99 -2.97 0.98
N THR A 56 1.49 -1.76 1.24
CA THR A 56 1.03 -0.86 0.17
C THR A 56 2.18 -0.36 -0.70
N ALA A 57 3.35 -0.10 -0.11
CA ALA A 57 4.55 0.28 -0.87
C ALA A 57 5.05 -0.87 -1.75
N GLU A 58 5.06 -2.11 -1.26
CA GLU A 58 5.40 -3.30 -2.04
C GLU A 58 4.43 -3.49 -3.23
N ALA A 59 3.13 -3.31 -3.00
CA ALA A 59 2.12 -3.39 -4.06
C ALA A 59 2.34 -2.32 -5.14
N ILE A 60 2.60 -1.06 -4.77
CA ILE A 60 2.95 0.00 -5.72
C ILE A 60 4.23 -0.35 -6.49
N ALA A 61 5.25 -0.87 -5.80
CA ALA A 61 6.49 -1.32 -6.43
C ALA A 61 6.22 -2.43 -7.46
N ARG A 62 5.15 -3.23 -7.31
CA ARG A 62 4.69 -4.23 -8.29
C ARG A 62 3.64 -3.73 -9.28
N ARG A 63 3.30 -2.44 -9.27
CA ARG A 63 2.25 -1.83 -10.10
C ARG A 63 0.88 -2.46 -9.84
N LEU A 64 0.63 -2.94 -8.61
CA LEU A 64 -0.58 -3.67 -8.26
C LEU A 64 -1.64 -2.69 -7.73
N PRO A 65 -2.80 -2.54 -8.42
CA PRO A 65 -3.92 -1.76 -7.92
C PRO A 65 -4.42 -2.29 -6.57
N LEU A 66 -4.86 -1.37 -5.71
CA LEU A 66 -5.28 -1.67 -4.35
C LEU A 66 -6.77 -1.39 -4.14
N LEU A 67 -7.46 -2.31 -3.45
CA LEU A 67 -8.76 -2.08 -2.85
C LEU A 67 -8.63 -2.18 -1.33
N ILE A 68 -8.58 -1.03 -0.66
CA ILE A 68 -8.37 -0.94 0.78
C ILE A 68 -9.71 -1.19 1.48
N TYR A 69 -9.76 -2.21 2.32
CA TYR A 69 -10.96 -2.58 3.05
C TYR A 69 -10.88 -2.20 4.52
N LYS A 70 -11.89 -1.48 5.01
CA LYS A 70 -12.00 -0.99 6.39
C LYS A 70 -10.73 -0.25 6.83
N PRO A 71 -10.42 0.89 6.20
CA PRO A 71 -9.34 1.75 6.66
C PRO A 71 -9.52 2.08 8.15
N LEU A 72 -8.44 2.02 8.91
CA LEU A 72 -8.47 2.35 10.33
C LEU A 72 -8.18 3.84 10.52
N PRO A 73 -8.95 4.55 11.36
CA PRO A 73 -8.67 5.95 11.66
C PRO A 73 -7.33 6.07 12.40
N GLY A 74 -6.62 7.18 12.17
CA GLY A 74 -5.35 7.49 12.83
C GLY A 74 -4.19 7.53 11.83
N GLN A 75 -3.03 7.02 12.26
CA GLN A 75 -1.75 7.19 11.52
C GLN A 75 -1.76 6.66 10.09
N GLU A 76 -2.64 5.72 9.75
CA GLU A 76 -2.71 5.16 8.39
C GLU A 76 -3.56 6.01 7.42
N GLN A 77 -4.28 7.03 7.90
CA GLN A 77 -5.17 7.84 7.08
C GLN A 77 -4.42 8.59 5.98
N ASP A 78 -3.28 9.19 6.32
CA ASP A 78 -2.46 9.91 5.34
C ASP A 78 -1.96 9.00 4.22
N ASN A 79 -1.63 7.74 4.54
CA ASN A 79 -1.23 6.73 3.56
C ASN A 79 -2.40 6.41 2.61
N ILE A 80 -3.60 6.20 3.17
CA ILE A 80 -4.80 5.94 2.38
C ILE A 80 -5.09 7.11 1.44
N ASP A 81 -5.11 8.33 1.98
CA ASP A 81 -5.41 9.53 1.22
C ASP A 81 -4.36 9.78 0.14
N TYR A 82 -3.09 9.48 0.41
CA TYR A 82 -2.03 9.50 -0.60
C TYR A 82 -2.30 8.49 -1.73
N LEU A 83 -2.66 7.25 -1.41
CA LEU A 83 -2.91 6.20 -2.41
C LEU A 83 -4.15 6.52 -3.28
N ILE A 84 -5.22 7.02 -2.67
CA ILE A 84 -6.44 7.42 -3.39
C ILE A 84 -6.17 8.63 -4.28
N ARG A 85 -5.53 9.69 -3.75
CA ARG A 85 -5.25 10.92 -4.52
C ARG A 85 -4.38 10.66 -5.74
N ASN A 86 -3.43 9.73 -5.64
CA ASN A 86 -2.59 9.35 -6.78
C ASN A 86 -3.26 8.33 -7.71
N GLY A 87 -4.49 7.89 -7.40
CA GLY A 87 -5.27 7.02 -8.27
C GLY A 87 -4.76 5.58 -8.34
N VAL A 88 -4.08 5.10 -7.29
CA VAL A 88 -3.56 3.72 -7.23
C VAL A 88 -4.40 2.81 -6.33
N ALA A 89 -5.31 3.39 -5.54
CA ALA A 89 -6.20 2.66 -4.65
C ALA A 89 -7.65 3.16 -4.70
N CYS A 90 -8.58 2.24 -4.42
CA CYS A 90 -9.97 2.53 -4.03
C CYS A 90 -10.20 2.08 -2.59
N CYS A 91 -11.18 2.67 -1.91
CA CYS A 91 -11.55 2.30 -0.53
C CYS A 91 -12.96 1.74 -0.44
N ALA A 92 -13.15 0.87 0.55
CA ALA A 92 -14.45 0.36 0.96
C ALA A 92 -14.52 0.25 2.49
N ASP A 93 -15.44 1.00 3.10
CA ASP A 93 -15.62 1.06 4.55
C ASP A 93 -16.48 -0.08 5.07
N ASN A 94 -17.31 -0.65 4.20
CA ASN A 94 -18.25 -1.71 4.54
C ASN A 94 -18.35 -2.76 3.42
N ARG A 95 -19.06 -3.86 3.72
CA ARG A 95 -19.18 -5.00 2.81
C ARG A 95 -19.86 -4.63 1.49
N LEU A 96 -20.89 -3.79 1.54
CA LEU A 96 -21.62 -3.38 0.34
C LEU A 96 -20.71 -2.60 -0.61
N GLN A 97 -19.99 -1.61 -0.08
CA GLN A 97 -19.00 -0.86 -0.86
C GLN A 97 -17.88 -1.76 -1.38
N LEU A 98 -17.43 -2.74 -0.60
CA LEU A 98 -16.39 -3.68 -1.04
C LEU A 98 -16.86 -4.46 -2.27
N PHE A 99 -18.08 -5.00 -2.26
CA PHE A 99 -18.64 -5.72 -3.40
C PHE A 99 -18.83 -4.82 -4.60
N TYR A 100 -19.35 -3.61 -4.40
CA TYR A 100 -19.53 -2.63 -5.47
C TYR A 100 -18.20 -2.26 -6.12
N GLN A 101 -17.18 -1.89 -5.33
CA GLN A 101 -15.86 -1.51 -5.84
C GLN A 101 -15.17 -2.68 -6.53
N LEU A 102 -15.23 -3.88 -5.94
CA LEU A 102 -14.67 -5.08 -6.55
C LEU A 102 -15.33 -5.35 -7.91
N PHE A 103 -16.66 -5.37 -7.95
CA PHE A 103 -17.41 -5.61 -9.19
C PHE A 103 -17.09 -4.54 -10.23
N PHE A 104 -17.05 -3.26 -9.84
CA PHE A 104 -16.69 -2.17 -10.74
C PHE A 104 -15.28 -2.36 -11.32
N LEU A 105 -14.28 -2.65 -10.50
CA LEU A 105 -12.89 -2.80 -10.94
C LEU A 105 -12.69 -4.01 -11.86
N ILE A 106 -13.31 -5.17 -11.55
CA ILE A 106 -13.16 -6.37 -12.38
C ILE A 106 -13.92 -6.30 -13.71
N THR A 107 -14.92 -5.41 -13.82
CA THR A 107 -15.71 -5.21 -15.04
C THR A 107 -15.19 -4.06 -15.90
N HIS A 108 -14.32 -3.20 -15.35
CA HIS A 108 -13.76 -2.04 -16.04
C HIS A 108 -12.24 -2.15 -16.11
N GLU A 109 -11.76 -2.95 -17.06
CA GLU A 109 -10.32 -3.18 -17.24
C GLU A 109 -9.55 -1.87 -17.47
N ASP A 110 -10.14 -0.90 -18.18
CA ASP A 110 -9.53 0.41 -18.41
C ASP A 110 -9.20 1.14 -17.09
N LYS A 111 -10.04 1.00 -16.06
CA LYS A 111 -9.81 1.58 -14.74
C LYS A 111 -8.62 0.90 -14.06
N LEU A 112 -8.56 -0.43 -14.08
CA LEU A 112 -7.42 -1.17 -13.53
C LEU A 112 -6.11 -0.81 -14.24
N GLN A 113 -6.11 -0.71 -15.57
CA GLN A 113 -4.94 -0.32 -16.34
C GLN A 113 -4.49 1.11 -16.01
N LYS A 114 -5.44 2.04 -15.84
CA LYS A 114 -5.14 3.41 -15.36
C LYS A 114 -4.48 3.38 -13.97
N MET A 115 -5.00 2.58 -13.04
CA MET A 115 -4.41 2.45 -11.69
C MET A 115 -2.99 1.85 -11.74
N ARG A 116 -2.76 0.83 -12.58
CA ARG A 116 -1.43 0.25 -12.84
C ARG A 116 -0.45 1.28 -13.38
N ALA A 117 -0.88 2.08 -14.35
CA ALA A 117 -0.07 3.14 -14.93
C ALA A 117 0.28 4.22 -13.89
N ARG A 118 -0.68 4.60 -13.03
CA ARG A 118 -0.42 5.52 -11.91
C ARG A 118 0.59 4.96 -10.93
N ALA A 119 0.49 3.68 -10.57
CA ALA A 119 1.44 3.03 -9.66
C ALA A 119 2.87 3.01 -10.21
N GLN A 120 3.01 2.90 -11.54
CA GLN A 120 4.32 3.02 -12.19
C GLN A 120 4.96 4.41 -12.01
N LEU A 121 4.16 5.48 -11.98
CA LEU A 121 4.64 6.85 -11.76
C LEU A 121 5.06 7.12 -10.31
N LEU A 122 4.49 6.38 -9.35
CA LEU A 122 4.78 6.53 -7.92
C LEU A 122 5.94 5.69 -7.42
N ARG A 123 6.59 4.90 -8.28
CA ARG A 123 7.76 4.13 -7.89
C ARG A 123 8.84 5.10 -7.39
N GLN A 124 9.10 5.03 -6.09
CA GLN A 124 10.14 5.81 -5.42
C GLN A 124 11.52 5.50 -6.02
N PRO A 125 12.48 6.44 -5.94
CA PRO A 125 13.88 6.18 -6.27
C PRO A 125 14.38 4.96 -5.51
N ARG A 126 15.34 4.24 -6.11
CA ARG A 126 15.83 2.99 -5.51
C ARG A 126 16.45 3.32 -4.15
N PRO A 127 16.36 2.44 -3.14
CA PRO A 127 16.97 2.68 -1.82
C PRO A 127 18.45 3.11 -1.89
N LEU A 128 19.18 2.63 -2.89
CA LEU A 128 20.56 3.04 -3.16
C LEU A 128 20.70 4.53 -3.51
N ASP A 129 19.75 5.10 -4.24
CA ASP A 129 19.78 6.51 -4.64
C ASP A 129 19.52 7.40 -3.41
N LEU A 130 18.66 6.95 -2.48
CA LEU A 130 18.43 7.63 -1.20
C LEU A 130 19.66 7.55 -0.30
N ILE A 131 20.26 6.36 -0.16
CA ILE A 131 21.48 6.18 0.64
C ILE A 131 22.62 7.03 0.08
N LYS A 132 22.82 7.05 -1.24
CA LYS A 132 23.82 7.91 -1.88
C LYS A 132 23.57 9.39 -1.57
N THR A 133 22.31 9.82 -1.63
CA THR A 133 21.95 11.20 -1.28
C THR A 133 22.22 11.49 0.19
N LEU A 134 21.86 10.59 1.10
CA LEU A 134 22.07 10.76 2.54
C LEU A 134 23.56 10.80 2.89
N VAL A 135 24.36 9.90 2.32
CA VAL A 135 25.82 9.89 2.48
C VAL A 135 26.41 11.18 1.92
N HIS A 136 25.99 11.60 0.72
CA HIS A 136 26.45 12.84 0.12
C HIS A 136 26.11 14.07 0.98
N VAL A 137 24.90 14.14 1.55
CA VAL A 137 24.50 15.23 2.45
C VAL A 137 25.30 15.22 3.75
N GLN A 138 25.67 14.05 4.28
CA GLN A 138 26.53 13.95 5.47
C GLN A 138 27.98 14.35 5.20
N GLU A 139 28.48 14.13 3.98
CA GLU A 139 29.84 14.50 3.57
C GLU A 139 29.98 16.00 3.22
N GLN A 140 28.86 16.73 3.10
CA GLN A 140 28.94 18.18 2.91
C GLN A 140 29.31 18.87 4.24
N PRO A 141 30.28 19.81 4.22
CA PRO A 141 30.59 20.58 5.41
C PRO A 141 29.34 21.34 5.85
N VAL A 142 28.97 21.19 7.12
CA VAL A 142 27.91 21.99 7.73
C VAL A 142 28.31 23.46 7.55
N LEU A 143 27.56 24.19 6.70
CA LEU A 143 27.72 25.63 6.59
C LEU A 143 27.52 26.21 7.99
N GLN A 144 28.59 26.73 8.58
CA GLN A 144 28.50 27.42 9.86
C GLN A 144 27.47 28.54 9.71
N PRO A 145 26.52 28.71 10.66
CA PRO A 145 25.60 29.83 10.59
C PRO A 145 26.42 31.13 10.54
N SER A 146 26.32 31.87 9.44
CA SER A 146 26.86 33.21 9.35
C SER A 146 26.19 34.04 10.44
N ARG A 147 26.98 34.42 11.46
CA ARG A 147 26.66 35.30 12.59
C ARG A 147 25.30 36.00 12.47
N VAL A 148 24.25 35.37 12.99
CA VAL A 148 22.97 36.05 13.18
C VAL A 148 23.16 37.02 14.34
N HIS A 149 23.08 38.31 14.02
CA HIS A 149 23.18 39.41 14.97
C HIS A 149 22.20 39.24 16.14
N THR A 150 22.72 39.52 17.33
CA THR A 150 22.06 39.63 18.63
C THR A 150 20.73 40.39 18.60
N TRP A 151 19.62 39.71 18.87
CA TRP A 151 18.32 40.31 19.21
C TRP A 151 17.64 39.57 20.35
N PHE A 152 18.25 39.56 21.54
CA PHE A 152 17.52 39.30 22.79
C PHE A 152 18.23 39.98 23.96
N ARG A 153 17.91 41.25 24.21
CA ARG A 153 17.90 41.81 25.57
C ARG A 153 17.04 43.08 25.63
N LYS A 154 16.12 43.04 26.60
CA LYS A 154 15.29 44.10 27.20
C LYS A 154 13.83 44.15 26.71
N SER A 155 12.94 43.55 27.51
CA SER A 155 11.74 44.20 28.06
C SER A 155 11.00 43.23 28.98
N VAL A 156 11.40 43.17 30.25
CA VAL A 156 10.48 42.93 31.37
C VAL A 156 10.92 43.88 32.47
N VAL A 157 9.94 44.68 32.88
CA VAL A 157 9.82 45.70 33.94
C VAL A 157 10.86 45.64 35.05
#